data_AF-A0A1J3DB64-F1
#
_entry.id   AF-A0A1J3DB64-F1
#
_cell.length_a   1.000
_cell.length_b   1.000
_cell.length_c   1.000
_cell.angle_alpha   90.00
_cell.angle_beta   90.00
_cell.angle_gamma   90.00
#
_symmetry.space_group_name_H-M   'P 1'
#
loop_
_entity.id
_entity.type
_entity.pdbx_description
1 polymer ?
#
loop_
_entity_poly.entity_id
_entity_poly.type
_entity_poly.pdbx_seq_one_letter_code
_entity_poly.pdbx_strand_id
1 'polypeptide(L)'
;MARGGILADAMGLGKTVMTIALILARPGRGNPENEDDFAPAADVTADKSKRKESHHTALTIVKAKGGTLIVCPMALLSQWKDELETHSKPDTVSVLVYYGGD
;
A
#
# COMPACT_ATOMS: atom_id res chain seq x y z
N MET A 1 -6.76 9.86 -19.08
CA MET A 1 -6.34 8.51 -19.52
C MET A 1 -6.56 7.52 -18.39
N ALA A 2 -7.12 6.35 -18.66
CA ALA A 2 -7.22 5.28 -17.65
C ALA A 2 -5.85 4.60 -17.46
N ARG A 3 -5.54 4.16 -16.24
CA ARG A 3 -4.35 3.34 -15.93
C ARG A 3 -4.79 1.86 -15.87
N GLY A 4 -4.13 0.97 -16.59
CA GLY A 4 -4.38 -0.48 -16.53
C GLY A 4 -4.48 -1.16 -17.90
N GLY A 5 -4.86 -2.43 -17.89
CA GLY A 5 -5.02 -3.26 -19.07
C GLY A 5 -5.55 -4.66 -18.73
N ILE A 6 -5.74 -5.51 -19.74
CA ILE A 6 -6.22 -6.89 -19.61
C ILE A 6 -5.07 -7.84 -19.94
N LEU A 7 -4.79 -8.80 -19.06
CA LEU A 7 -3.85 -9.90 -19.29
C LEU A 7 -4.62 -11.19 -19.56
N ALA A 8 -4.74 -11.59 -20.82
CA ALA A 8 -5.64 -12.67 -21.27
C ALA A 8 -4.90 -13.79 -22.06
N ASP A 9 -3.83 -14.31 -21.47
CA ASP A 9 -3.08 -15.44 -22.04
C ASP A 9 -3.70 -16.80 -21.73
N ALA A 10 -3.29 -17.82 -22.49
CA ALA A 10 -3.65 -19.21 -22.24
C ALA A 10 -3.33 -19.67 -20.80
N MET A 11 -4.08 -20.66 -20.30
CA MET A 11 -3.80 -21.26 -19.00
C MET A 11 -2.38 -21.84 -18.96
N GLY A 12 -1.68 -21.70 -17.83
CA GLY A 12 -0.30 -22.18 -17.67
C GLY A 12 0.81 -21.20 -18.09
N LEU A 13 0.51 -20.08 -18.75
CA LEU A 13 1.52 -19.09 -19.16
C LEU A 13 2.02 -18.15 -18.05
N GLY A 14 1.81 -18.49 -16.77
CA GLY A 14 2.40 -17.75 -15.65
C GLY A 14 1.76 -16.39 -15.33
N LYS A 15 0.50 -16.16 -15.73
CA LYS A 15 -0.24 -14.90 -15.45
C LYS A 15 -0.22 -14.49 -13.97
N THR A 16 -0.29 -15.45 -13.06
CA THR A 16 -0.21 -15.21 -11.60
C THR A 16 1.15 -14.60 -11.24
N VAL A 17 2.25 -15.27 -11.58
CA VAL A 17 3.61 -14.79 -11.30
C VAL A 17 3.89 -13.45 -11.98
N MET A 18 3.41 -13.24 -13.21
CA MET A 18 3.52 -11.95 -13.90
C MET A 18 2.79 -10.83 -13.15
N THR A 19 1.60 -11.11 -12.63
CA THR A 19 0.84 -10.16 -11.81
C THR A 19 1.57 -9.85 -10.50
N ILE A 20 2.14 -10.87 -9.85
CA ILE A 20 2.94 -10.69 -8.63
C ILE A 20 4.17 -9.83 -8.91
N ALA A 21 4.90 -10.11 -9.99
CA ALA A 21 6.03 -9.29 -10.42
C ALA A 21 5.63 -7.82 -10.66
N LEU A 22 4.45 -7.57 -11.24
CA LEU A 22 3.93 -6.22 -11.41
C LEU A 22 3.65 -5.51 -10.06
N ILE A 23 3.07 -6.23 -9.10
CA ILE A 23 2.82 -5.72 -7.75
C ILE A 23 4.14 -5.35 -7.07
N LEU A 24 5.12 -6.27 -7.12
CA LEU A 24 6.43 -6.10 -6.50
C LEU A 24 7.31 -5.04 -7.19
N ALA A 25 7.09 -4.76 -8.48
CA ALA A 25 7.79 -3.70 -9.20
C ALA A 25 7.32 -2.29 -8.80
N ARG A 26 6.21 -2.17 -8.06
CA ARG A 26 5.65 -0.88 -7.63
C ARG A 26 5.23 -0.88 -6.14
N PRO A 27 6.15 -1.15 -5.21
CA PRO A 27 5.84 -1.10 -3.79
C PRO A 27 5.55 0.35 -3.38
N GLY A 28 4.32 0.63 -2.94
CA GLY A 28 3.99 1.91 -2.31
C GLY A 28 3.73 3.10 -3.24
N ARG A 29 2.84 2.96 -4.23
CA ARG A 29 2.38 4.11 -5.05
C ARG A 29 1.40 5.01 -4.26
N GLY A 30 1.87 5.61 -3.16
CA GLY A 30 1.36 6.88 -2.68
C GLY A 30 1.96 7.97 -3.57
N ASN A 31 1.11 8.71 -4.28
CA ASN A 31 1.53 9.79 -5.19
C ASN A 31 2.55 10.76 -4.53
N PRO A 32 3.75 11.00 -5.10
CA PRO A 32 4.64 12.10 -4.73
C PRO A 32 4.48 13.32 -5.67
N GLU A 33 3.40 13.43 -6.45
CA GLU A 33 3.13 14.65 -7.21
C GLU A 33 2.35 15.62 -6.30
N ASN A 34 3.09 16.26 -5.41
CA ASN A 34 2.92 17.63 -4.89
C ASN A 34 4.09 17.90 -3.91
N GLU A 35 5.16 18.42 -4.50
CA GLU A 35 6.05 19.49 -4.03
C GLU A 35 6.87 19.28 -2.73
N ASP A 36 8.19 19.26 -2.96
CA ASP A 36 9.21 20.00 -2.22
C ASP A 36 8.73 20.72 -0.94
N ASP A 37 9.11 20.23 0.25
CA ASP A 37 9.65 21.11 1.29
C ASP A 37 10.31 20.29 2.42
N PHE A 38 11.64 20.40 2.46
CA PHE A 38 12.45 20.56 3.66
C PHE A 38 12.31 19.54 4.82
N ALA A 39 13.23 18.58 4.86
CA ALA A 39 14.02 18.41 6.08
C ALA A 39 15.34 19.19 5.86
N PRO A 40 15.99 19.80 6.86
CA PRO A 40 15.96 19.43 8.29
C PRO A 40 15.95 20.63 9.26
N ALA A 41 15.73 20.37 10.56
CA ALA A 41 16.63 20.82 11.64
C ALA A 41 15.97 20.61 13.00
N ALA A 42 16.74 20.00 13.90
CA ALA A 42 16.57 20.20 15.32
C ALA A 42 16.71 21.69 15.66
N ASP A 43 15.85 22.21 16.53
CA ASP A 43 16.33 22.99 17.68
C ASP A 43 15.29 23.03 18.80
N VAL A 44 15.79 22.93 20.02
CA VAL A 44 15.07 23.08 21.29
C VAL A 44 15.31 24.51 21.75
N THR A 45 14.28 25.34 21.86
CA THR A 45 14.25 26.35 22.94
C THR A 45 12.85 26.86 23.25
N ALA A 46 12.64 27.12 24.53
CA ALA A 46 11.39 27.51 25.17
C ALA A 46 10.91 28.92 24.83
N ASP A 47 9.59 29.16 24.89
CA ASP A 47 9.06 30.28 25.66
C ASP A 47 7.59 30.06 26.09
N LYS A 48 7.26 30.59 27.27
CA LYS A 48 5.95 30.53 27.93
C LYS A 48 5.03 31.62 27.38
N SER A 49 3.80 31.28 26.98
CA SER A 49 2.68 32.23 27.09
C SER A 49 1.32 31.54 27.14
N LYS A 50 0.50 32.00 28.10
CA LYS A 50 -0.87 31.57 28.39
C LYS A 50 -1.86 32.14 27.37
N ARG A 51 -2.75 31.31 26.79
CA ARG A 51 -4.22 31.51 26.74
C ARG A 51 -4.93 30.63 25.69
N LYS A 52 -6.01 29.98 26.15
CA LYS A 52 -7.26 29.60 25.47
C LYS A 52 -7.20 28.64 24.26
N GLU A 53 -7.29 27.36 24.59
CA GLU A 53 -8.34 26.42 24.16
C GLU A 53 -9.16 26.81 22.91
N SER A 54 -8.79 26.19 21.79
CA SER A 54 -9.70 25.83 20.70
C SER A 54 -9.19 24.50 20.16
N HIS A 55 -9.74 23.42 20.69
CA HIS A 55 -9.45 22.05 20.27
C HIS A 55 -9.99 21.81 18.86
N HIS A 56 -9.30 22.31 17.84
CA HIS A 56 -9.26 21.61 16.57
C HIS A 56 -8.06 20.68 16.64
N THR A 57 -8.28 19.51 17.22
CA THR A 57 -7.37 18.37 17.07
C THR A 57 -7.24 18.16 15.57
N ALA A 58 -6.14 18.64 14.99
CA ALA A 58 -5.81 18.37 13.60
C ALA A 58 -5.73 16.86 13.49
N LEU A 59 -6.78 16.24 12.94
CA LEU A 59 -6.78 14.83 12.60
C LEU A 59 -5.71 14.68 11.54
N THR A 60 -4.54 14.20 11.95
CA THR A 60 -3.46 13.85 11.05
C THR A 60 -4.04 12.80 10.10
N ILE A 61 -4.40 13.21 8.89
CA ILE A 61 -4.81 12.28 7.84
C ILE A 61 -3.54 11.50 7.49
N VAL A 62 -3.34 10.36 8.15
CA VAL A 62 -2.31 9.41 7.78
C VAL A 62 -2.66 8.97 6.37
N LYS A 63 -1.92 9.49 5.37
CA LYS A 63 -2.05 9.06 3.99
C LYS A 63 -1.83 7.55 3.99
N ALA A 64 -2.90 6.79 3.80
CA ALA A 64 -2.84 5.34 3.85
C ALA A 64 -1.73 4.88 2.90
N LYS A 65 -0.78 4.10 3.40
CA LYS A 65 0.14 3.36 2.54
C LYS A 65 -0.76 2.54 1.60
N GLY A 66 -0.62 2.79 0.29
CA GLY A 66 -1.44 2.08 -0.70
C GLY A 66 -1.23 0.56 -0.64
N GLY A 67 -2.09 -0.19 -1.32
CA GLY A 67 -2.01 -1.65 -1.43
C GLY A 67 -2.61 -2.14 -2.75
N THR A 68 -2.48 -3.44 -3.00
CA THR A 68 -3.13 -4.09 -4.17
C THR A 68 -4.24 -5.00 -3.68
N LEU A 69 -5.45 -4.81 -4.21
CA LEU A 69 -6.58 -5.72 -4.00
C LEU A 69 -6.62 -6.75 -5.14
N ILE A 70 -6.68 -8.02 -4.78
CA ILE A 70 -6.87 -9.14 -5.71
C ILE A 70 -8.25 -9.74 -5.43
N VAL A 71 -9.12 -9.76 -6.44
CA VAL A 71 -10.43 -10.41 -6.36
C VAL A 71 -10.36 -11.71 -7.14
N CYS A 72 -10.70 -12.81 -6.50
CA CYS A 72 -10.68 -14.14 -7.11
C CYS A 72 -11.76 -15.05 -6.51
N PRO A 73 -12.12 -16.16 -7.18
CA PRO A 73 -12.96 -17.20 -6.58
C PRO A 73 -12.39 -17.68 -5.24
N MET A 74 -13.28 -18.01 -4.29
CA MET A 74 -12.90 -18.44 -2.93
C MET A 74 -11.87 -19.59 -2.92
N ALA A 75 -12.01 -20.54 -3.84
CA ALA A 75 -11.09 -21.68 -3.97
C ALA A 75 -9.63 -21.28 -4.32
N LEU A 76 -9.39 -20.05 -4.77
CA LEU A 76 -8.06 -19.55 -5.14
C LEU A 76 -7.42 -18.67 -4.07
N LEU A 77 -8.10 -18.38 -2.96
CA LEU A 77 -7.58 -17.46 -1.94
C LEU A 77 -6.24 -17.94 -1.35
N SER A 78 -6.17 -19.22 -0.95
CA SER A 78 -4.94 -19.82 -0.42
C SER A 78 -3.84 -19.83 -1.47
N GLN A 79 -4.16 -20.22 -2.71
CA GLN A 79 -3.20 -20.25 -3.80
C GLN A 79 -2.58 -18.87 -4.06
N TRP A 80 -3.40 -17.80 -4.08
CA TRP A 80 -2.88 -16.44 -4.24
C TRP A 80 -1.97 -16.02 -3.08
N LYS A 81 -2.34 -16.36 -1.85
CA LYS A 81 -1.50 -16.08 -0.68
C LYS A 81 -0.15 -16.79 -0.79
N ASP A 82 -0.16 -18.10 -1.05
CA ASP A 82 1.03 -18.93 -1.12
C ASP A 82 1.97 -18.47 -2.24
N GLU A 83 1.43 -18.14 -3.42
CA GLU A 83 2.19 -17.62 -4.56
C GLU A 83 2.83 -16.26 -4.24
N LEU A 84 2.11 -15.35 -3.56
CA LEU A 84 2.66 -14.06 -3.12
C LEU A 84 3.79 -14.24 -2.10
N GLU A 85 3.62 -15.11 -1.13
CA GLU A 85 4.64 -15.41 -0.11
C GLU A 85 5.86 -16.10 -0.73
N THR A 86 5.64 -17.03 -1.67
CA THR A 86 6.71 -17.78 -2.37
C THR A 86 7.53 -16.90 -3.31
N HIS A 87 6.87 -15.97 -4.01
CA HIS A 87 7.51 -15.12 -5.03
C HIS A 87 7.87 -13.72 -4.55
N SER A 88 7.73 -13.43 -3.25
CA SER A 88 8.22 -12.20 -2.62
C SER A 88 9.43 -12.47 -1.74
N LYS A 89 10.20 -11.41 -1.45
CA LYS A 89 11.24 -11.50 -0.43
C LYS A 89 10.56 -11.53 0.95
N PRO A 90 11.04 -12.33 1.92
CA PRO A 90 10.53 -12.30 3.29
C PRO A 90 10.43 -10.88 3.83
N ASP A 91 9.36 -10.58 4.56
CA ASP A 91 9.08 -9.28 5.20
C ASP A 91 8.95 -8.07 4.26
N THR A 92 8.88 -8.27 2.94
CA THR A 92 8.73 -7.15 1.98
C THR A 92 7.30 -6.85 1.57
N VAL A 93 6.36 -7.78 1.80
CA VAL A 93 4.94 -7.63 1.51
C VAL A 93 4.13 -8.22 2.65
N SER A 94 3.11 -7.47 3.09
CA SER A 94 2.07 -7.99 3.97
C SER A 94 0.90 -8.51 3.13
N VAL A 95 0.51 -9.77 3.33
CA VAL A 95 -0.62 -10.39 2.64
C VAL A 95 -1.76 -10.63 3.64
N LEU A 96 -2.95 -10.12 3.33
CA LEU A 96 -4.16 -10.32 4.13
C LEU A 96 -5.24 -10.95 3.24
N VAL A 97 -5.95 -11.95 3.78
CA VAL A 97 -7.06 -12.60 3.10
C VAL A 97 -8.35 -12.21 3.83
N TYR A 98 -9.25 -11.54 3.12
CA TYR A 98 -10.57 -11.14 3.62
C TYR A 98 -11.65 -12.00 2.96
N TYR A 99 -12.38 -12.78 3.76
CA TYR A 99 -13.53 -13.56 3.30
C TYR A 99 -14.46 -13.87 4.47
N GLY A 100 -15.76 -14.03 4.20
CA GLY A 100 -16.70 -14.52 5.22
C GLY A 100 -17.10 -13.53 6.32
N GLY A 101 -16.60 -12.29 6.31
CA GLY A 101 -16.99 -11.22 7.24
C GLY A 101 -15.91 -10.79 8.24
N ASP A 102 -14.71 -11.40 8.20
CA ASP A 102 -13.54 -11.04 9.02
C ASP A 102 -12.49 -10.25 8.25
#